data_AF-A0A1G4JCA5-F1
#
_entry.id   AF-A0A1G4JCA5-F1
#
_cell.length_a   1.000
_cell.length_b   1.000
_cell.length_c   1.000
_cell.angle_alpha   90.00
_cell.angle_beta   90.00
_cell.angle_gamma   90.00
#
_symmetry.space_group_name_H-M   'P 1'
#
loop_
_entity.id
_entity.type
_entity.pdbx_description
1 polymer ?
#
loop_
_entity_poly.entity_id
_entity_poly.type
_entity_poly.pdbx_seq_one_letter_code
_entity_poly.pdbx_strand_id
1 'polypeptide(L)'
;MRMLIRHCKLLVQFVKSNKSQLFKTYALVPIGVLLTLCLLYGVDRLIRNVIKVTFPSSVAVMLINFGLMCCLSCWRRPYADLYVKIIDVPLSWSLRWMNLFFTPAFVVLPLSQWISWQEALLIAAVFVIGYVLTFMVLAYITILGQKLVGSRKFTSLFARQEEIGNGMEVGSSFSRVPTAHNVTPSDNPLSPAAPFSSGVDHDCDQLEPDAGLSDIASNTGLESRASHAEPNGAHHEPSRPSTVVQMTASNSLHPSYTRATDNVSGPVRRLHIRTPEPTYSNKSVSTAATEGEKNSPICQRALTCQLPADFSDEMDKIYAINVWRAHLHHILYGIGFITSIFTYYFSWYVMPFQFFTAVCTFMFIVDNPFIKNPMLKKLVHPVIASVALTWVLLLISAMIKHRHIKYFLDDLTSYKSGRTYLRLFDNAAYTNHTWPGAGDVFATCMDVSIVGLSLPMYAHRYDLRRHFLSMIPPILLLCAGSLILYPLICYHIGISSEMSIGFIGRSITLALGTPTIQNLEGSVTIMAVTTVVSGIMGVLTGGPLLDLLRVPEDDYVTRGLTLGCNCGAIATAYLLGVDRRAAAISTLSFSLFGAFMVILSAVSKIKGFVQGLVHF
;
A
#
# COMPACT_ATOMS: atom_id res chain seq x y z
N MET A 1 -25.70 -27.79 -16.03
CA MET A 1 -24.93 -28.90 -15.44
C MET A 1 -23.49 -29.00 -15.97
N ARG A 2 -23.21 -29.41 -17.22
CA ARG A 2 -21.82 -29.63 -17.73
C ARG A 2 -20.85 -28.45 -17.49
N MET A 3 -21.30 -27.21 -17.73
CA MET A 3 -20.50 -26.00 -17.49
C MET A 3 -20.05 -25.83 -16.03
N LEU A 4 -20.96 -26.05 -15.07
CA LEU A 4 -20.66 -26.02 -13.63
C LEU A 4 -19.57 -27.03 -13.27
N ILE A 5 -19.62 -28.23 -13.84
CA ILE A 5 -18.62 -29.29 -13.64
C ILE A 5 -17.26 -28.87 -14.22
N ARG A 6 -17.21 -28.16 -15.36
CA ARG A 6 -15.95 -27.59 -15.91
C ARG A 6 -15.37 -26.53 -14.95
N HIS A 7 -16.18 -25.59 -14.46
CA HIS A 7 -15.72 -24.59 -13.48
C HIS A 7 -15.25 -25.20 -12.15
N CYS A 8 -15.95 -26.20 -11.60
CA CYS A 8 -15.49 -26.89 -10.39
C CYS A 8 -14.15 -27.63 -10.60
N LYS A 9 -13.93 -28.28 -11.76
CA LYS A 9 -12.63 -28.89 -12.09
C LYS A 9 -11.51 -27.85 -12.19
N LEU A 10 -11.77 -26.73 -12.87
CA LEU A 10 -10.83 -25.61 -13.00
C LEU A 10 -10.51 -24.97 -11.63
N LEU A 11 -11.50 -24.80 -10.75
CA LEU A 11 -11.28 -24.30 -9.38
C LEU A 11 -10.43 -25.28 -8.56
N VAL A 12 -10.67 -26.59 -8.64
CA VAL A 12 -9.85 -27.60 -7.96
C VAL A 12 -8.40 -27.60 -8.50
N GLN A 13 -8.20 -27.36 -9.80
CA GLN A 13 -6.86 -27.19 -10.38
C GLN A 13 -6.19 -25.88 -9.92
N PHE A 14 -6.92 -24.76 -9.92
CA PHE A 14 -6.45 -23.47 -9.40
C PHE A 14 -6.00 -23.57 -7.94
N VAL A 15 -6.81 -24.19 -7.07
CA VAL A 15 -6.49 -24.41 -5.66
C VAL A 15 -5.28 -25.33 -5.52
N LYS A 16 -5.18 -26.41 -6.32
CA LYS A 16 -4.00 -27.31 -6.31
C LYS A 16 -2.71 -26.62 -6.76
N SER A 17 -2.78 -25.73 -7.76
CA SER A 17 -1.63 -24.98 -8.27
C SER A 17 -1.18 -23.87 -7.31
N ASN A 18 -2.12 -23.14 -6.69
CA ASN A 18 -1.82 -21.94 -5.90
C ASN A 18 -1.80 -22.19 -4.37
N LYS A 19 -1.79 -23.46 -3.90
CA LYS A 19 -1.89 -23.84 -2.47
C LYS A 19 -1.06 -22.97 -1.51
N SER A 20 0.22 -22.73 -1.83
CA SER A 20 1.12 -21.97 -0.97
C SER A 20 0.71 -20.50 -0.81
N GLN A 21 0.25 -19.85 -1.89
CA GLN A 21 -0.22 -18.47 -1.82
C GLN A 21 -1.58 -18.39 -1.13
N LEU A 22 -2.51 -19.31 -1.44
CA LEU A 22 -3.82 -19.36 -0.78
C LEU A 22 -3.67 -19.61 0.73
N PHE A 23 -2.76 -20.49 1.16
CA PHE A 23 -2.48 -20.73 2.58
C PHE A 23 -1.90 -19.50 3.29
N LYS A 24 -0.98 -18.75 2.64
CA LYS A 24 -0.50 -17.46 3.18
C LYS A 24 -1.64 -16.46 3.36
N THR A 25 -2.41 -16.22 2.30
CA THR A 25 -3.43 -15.15 2.28
C THR A 25 -4.66 -15.47 3.13
N TYR A 26 -5.09 -16.73 3.24
CA TYR A 26 -6.34 -17.11 3.91
C TYR A 26 -6.17 -17.86 5.23
N ALA A 27 -4.97 -18.34 5.57
CA ALA A 27 -4.69 -18.94 6.88
C ALA A 27 -3.67 -18.11 7.68
N LEU A 28 -2.47 -17.84 7.13
CA LEU A 28 -1.42 -17.14 7.88
C LEU A 28 -1.75 -15.67 8.17
N VAL A 29 -2.42 -14.95 7.25
CA VAL A 29 -2.87 -13.57 7.50
C VAL A 29 -3.85 -13.49 8.69
N PRO A 30 -5.00 -14.20 8.71
CA PRO A 30 -5.89 -14.19 9.89
C PRO A 30 -5.21 -14.60 11.19
N ILE A 31 -4.37 -15.64 11.17
CA ILE A 31 -3.63 -16.09 12.36
C ILE A 31 -2.68 -14.98 12.85
N GLY A 32 -1.90 -14.36 11.96
CA GLY A 32 -0.98 -13.28 12.32
C GLY A 32 -1.68 -12.01 12.80
N VAL A 33 -2.86 -11.68 12.24
CA VAL A 33 -3.71 -10.58 12.72
C VAL A 33 -4.21 -10.88 14.13
N LEU A 34 -4.73 -12.09 14.40
CA LEU A 34 -5.19 -12.49 15.74
C LEU A 34 -4.05 -12.51 16.78
N LEU A 35 -2.85 -12.97 16.39
CA LEU A 35 -1.66 -12.91 17.26
C LEU A 35 -1.26 -11.45 17.57
N THR A 36 -1.33 -10.55 16.59
CA THR A 36 -1.05 -9.13 16.79
C THR A 36 -2.09 -8.48 17.71
N LEU A 37 -3.38 -8.81 17.56
CA LEU A 37 -4.45 -8.35 18.46
C LEU A 37 -4.29 -8.88 19.89
N CYS A 38 -3.81 -10.12 20.05
CA CYS A 38 -3.50 -10.69 21.36
C CYS A 38 -2.33 -9.94 22.04
N LEU A 39 -1.27 -9.63 21.30
CA LEU A 39 -0.15 -8.79 21.77
C LEU A 39 -0.63 -7.39 22.17
N LEU A 40 -1.45 -6.75 21.33
CA LEU A 40 -2.04 -5.43 21.58
C LEU A 40 -2.92 -5.39 22.83
N TYR A 41 -3.72 -6.44 23.05
CA TYR A 41 -4.51 -6.60 24.27
C TYR A 41 -3.63 -6.77 25.52
N GLY A 42 -2.59 -7.60 25.44
CA GLY A 42 -1.62 -7.77 26.53
C GLY A 42 -0.90 -6.47 26.90
N VAL A 43 -0.49 -5.69 25.90
CA VAL A 43 0.18 -4.39 26.10
C VAL A 43 -0.79 -3.31 26.61
N ASP A 44 -2.04 -3.27 26.15
CA ASP A 44 -3.08 -2.38 26.71
C ASP A 44 -3.31 -2.66 28.20
N ARG A 45 -3.47 -3.94 28.58
CA ARG A 45 -3.62 -4.35 29.99
C ARG A 45 -2.37 -4.02 30.82
N LEU A 46 -1.17 -4.19 30.27
CA LEU A 46 0.08 -3.80 30.94
C LEU A 46 0.15 -2.28 31.19
N ILE A 47 -0.12 -1.47 30.16
CA ILE A 47 -0.12 -0.01 30.24
C ILE A 47 -1.15 0.48 31.26
N ARG A 48 -2.41 0.02 31.19
CA ARG A 48 -3.48 0.44 32.10
C ARG A 48 -3.23 0.02 33.55
N ASN A 49 -2.84 -1.23 33.78
CA ASN A 49 -2.80 -1.78 35.14
C ASN A 49 -1.50 -1.43 35.88
N VAL A 50 -0.35 -1.40 35.18
CA VAL A 50 0.97 -1.16 35.79
C VAL A 50 1.40 0.29 35.66
N ILE A 51 1.34 0.87 34.45
CA ILE A 51 1.82 2.23 34.19
C ILE A 51 0.77 3.28 34.58
N LYS A 52 -0.53 2.92 34.55
CA LYS A 52 -1.69 3.77 34.88
C LYS A 52 -1.80 5.05 34.03
N VAL A 53 -1.22 5.03 32.83
CA VAL A 53 -1.28 6.12 31.84
C VAL A 53 -2.21 5.74 30.69
N THR A 54 -2.98 6.71 30.20
CA THR A 54 -3.92 6.56 29.08
C THR A 54 -3.21 6.60 27.72
N PHE A 55 -2.28 5.68 27.46
CA PHE A 55 -1.54 5.62 26.19
C PHE A 55 -2.06 4.50 25.24
N PRO A 56 -2.21 4.75 23.92
CA PRO A 56 -2.68 3.73 22.97
C PRO A 56 -1.69 2.58 22.77
N SER A 57 -2.15 1.34 22.96
CA SER A 57 -1.32 0.14 22.79
C SER A 57 -0.83 -0.06 21.37
N SER A 58 -1.58 0.35 20.34
CA SER A 58 -1.17 0.23 18.93
C SER A 58 0.03 1.08 18.57
N VAL A 59 0.07 2.34 19.03
CA VAL A 59 1.23 3.22 18.85
C VAL A 59 2.43 2.72 19.69
N ALA A 60 2.17 2.22 20.91
CA ALA A 60 3.23 1.64 21.75
C ALA A 60 3.85 0.40 21.08
N VAL A 61 3.04 -0.55 20.61
CA VAL A 61 3.50 -1.76 19.92
C VAL A 61 4.17 -1.42 18.59
N MET A 62 3.72 -0.42 17.85
CA MET A 62 4.41 0.06 16.64
C MET A 62 5.85 0.52 16.96
N LEU A 63 6.02 1.39 17.95
CA LEU A 63 7.34 1.93 18.33
C LEU A 63 8.23 0.85 18.97
N ILE A 64 7.67 -0.03 19.80
CA ILE A 64 8.37 -1.18 20.38
C ILE A 64 8.81 -2.16 19.29
N ASN A 65 7.96 -2.44 18.29
CA ASN A 65 8.31 -3.32 17.17
C ASN A 65 9.40 -2.72 16.28
N PHE A 66 9.32 -1.43 15.96
CA PHE A 66 10.39 -0.71 15.26
C PHE A 66 11.73 -0.78 16.04
N GLY A 67 11.70 -0.53 17.34
CA GLY A 67 12.87 -0.67 18.22
C GLY A 67 13.41 -2.10 18.25
N LEU A 68 12.54 -3.10 18.37
CA LEU A 68 12.88 -4.53 18.37
C LEU A 68 13.57 -4.93 17.06
N MET A 69 13.00 -4.58 15.90
CA MET A 69 13.62 -4.84 14.59
C MET A 69 14.99 -4.17 14.46
N CYS A 70 15.15 -2.93 14.94
CA CYS A 70 16.45 -2.25 14.96
C CYS A 70 17.46 -2.96 15.88
N CYS A 71 17.05 -3.39 17.08
CA CYS A 71 17.90 -4.14 18.00
C CYS A 71 18.33 -5.51 17.43
N LEU A 72 17.41 -6.25 16.80
CA LEU A 72 17.76 -7.49 16.09
C LEU A 72 18.72 -7.22 14.92
N SER A 73 18.51 -6.15 14.15
CA SER A 73 19.40 -5.75 13.05
C SER A 73 20.80 -5.39 13.53
N CYS A 74 20.95 -4.81 14.71
CA CYS A 74 22.23 -4.49 15.34
C CYS A 74 22.90 -5.73 15.96
N TRP A 75 22.13 -6.68 16.50
CA TRP A 75 22.64 -7.92 17.08
C TRP A 75 23.08 -8.91 15.99
N ARG A 76 22.15 -9.35 15.13
CA ARG A 76 22.34 -10.36 14.08
C ARG A 76 21.28 -10.19 12.99
N ARG A 77 21.67 -9.59 11.85
CA ARG A 77 20.84 -9.42 10.63
C ARG A 77 19.93 -10.62 10.30
N PRO A 78 20.40 -11.90 10.21
CA PRO A 78 19.53 -13.01 9.81
C PRO A 78 18.36 -13.30 10.76
N TYR A 79 18.43 -12.92 12.04
CA TYR A 79 17.27 -13.00 12.94
C TYR A 79 16.29 -11.84 12.69
N ALA A 80 16.77 -10.64 12.34
CA ALA A 80 15.91 -9.54 11.92
C ALA A 80 15.18 -9.88 10.62
N ASP A 81 15.89 -10.45 9.64
CA ASP A 81 15.33 -10.83 8.34
C ASP A 81 14.28 -11.95 8.49
N LEU A 82 14.54 -12.94 9.33
CA LEU A 82 13.56 -13.98 9.69
C LEU A 82 12.33 -13.40 10.40
N TYR A 83 12.54 -12.50 11.37
CA TYR A 83 11.46 -11.87 12.12
C TYR A 83 10.55 -11.01 11.22
N VAL A 84 11.16 -10.12 10.43
CA VAL A 84 10.46 -9.28 9.43
C VAL A 84 9.65 -10.15 8.47
N LYS A 85 10.23 -11.23 7.94
CA LYS A 85 9.55 -12.17 7.03
C LYS A 85 8.33 -12.87 7.65
N ILE A 86 8.25 -12.98 8.98
CA ILE A 86 7.09 -13.53 9.68
C ILE A 86 6.02 -12.45 9.88
N ILE A 87 6.39 -11.26 10.35
CA ILE A 87 5.44 -10.18 10.65
C ILE A 87 4.92 -9.45 9.39
N ASP A 88 5.68 -9.46 8.30
CA ASP A 88 5.29 -8.87 7.01
C ASP A 88 3.96 -9.44 6.50
N VAL A 89 3.72 -10.75 6.67
CA VAL A 89 2.50 -11.41 6.17
C VAL A 89 1.20 -10.77 6.69
N PRO A 90 0.92 -10.69 8.01
CA PRO A 90 -0.27 -10.01 8.51
C PRO A 90 -0.20 -8.48 8.42
N LEU A 91 0.96 -7.88 8.65
CA LEU A 91 1.10 -6.42 8.75
C LEU A 91 1.02 -5.73 7.38
N SER A 92 1.68 -6.28 6.35
CA SER A 92 1.60 -5.75 4.98
C SER A 92 0.28 -6.10 4.28
N TRP A 93 -0.49 -7.09 4.78
CA TRP A 93 -1.91 -7.19 4.44
C TRP A 93 -2.70 -6.05 5.08
N SER A 94 -2.52 -5.81 6.38
CA SER A 94 -3.28 -4.77 7.10
C SER A 94 -3.01 -3.37 6.55
N LEU A 95 -1.76 -3.03 6.21
CA LEU A 95 -1.40 -1.76 5.56
C LEU A 95 -2.13 -1.54 4.22
N ARG A 96 -2.35 -2.58 3.42
CA ARG A 96 -3.08 -2.46 2.13
C ARG A 96 -4.54 -2.07 2.31
N TRP A 97 -5.16 -2.54 3.38
CA TRP A 97 -6.57 -2.28 3.69
C TRP A 97 -6.76 -1.09 4.65
N MET A 98 -5.68 -0.42 5.05
CA MET A 98 -5.70 0.70 6.02
C MET A 98 -6.65 1.83 5.62
N ASN A 99 -6.78 2.12 4.32
CA ASN A 99 -7.75 3.09 3.79
C ASN A 99 -9.22 2.70 4.06
N LEU A 100 -9.58 1.42 3.95
CA LEU A 100 -10.90 0.93 4.37
C LEU A 100 -11.06 1.05 5.88
N PHE A 101 -10.02 0.76 6.66
CA PHE A 101 -10.11 0.77 8.13
C PHE A 101 -10.28 2.18 8.73
N PHE A 102 -10.00 3.26 7.97
CA PHE A 102 -10.37 4.63 8.33
C PHE A 102 -11.86 4.97 8.07
N THR A 103 -12.59 4.22 7.24
CA THR A 103 -14.01 4.49 6.93
C THR A 103 -14.93 4.68 8.15
N PRO A 104 -14.78 3.98 9.30
CA PRO A 104 -15.72 4.09 10.41
C PRO A 104 -15.86 5.49 11.00
N ALA A 105 -14.79 6.28 10.99
CA ALA A 105 -14.81 7.63 11.52
C ALA A 105 -15.67 8.58 10.68
N PHE A 106 -15.76 8.31 9.37
CA PHE A 106 -16.66 9.02 8.46
C PHE A 106 -18.07 8.45 8.53
N VAL A 107 -18.24 7.12 8.54
CA VAL A 107 -19.57 6.48 8.53
C VAL A 107 -20.43 6.99 9.69
N VAL A 108 -19.87 7.12 10.90
CA VAL A 108 -20.61 7.62 12.08
C VAL A 108 -20.75 9.15 12.17
N LEU A 109 -20.20 9.92 11.23
CA LEU A 109 -20.19 11.39 11.30
C LEU A 109 -21.59 12.02 11.44
N PRO A 110 -22.67 11.52 10.81
CA PRO A 110 -24.04 12.01 11.04
C PRO A 110 -24.59 11.84 12.47
N LEU A 111 -23.86 11.16 13.36
CA LEU A 111 -24.19 11.02 14.79
C LEU A 111 -23.49 12.06 15.67
N SER A 112 -22.66 12.95 15.11
CA SER A 112 -22.09 14.07 15.88
C SER A 112 -23.19 14.98 16.41
N GLN A 113 -22.97 15.55 17.60
CA GLN A 113 -23.88 16.57 18.17
C GLN A 113 -24.11 17.72 17.16
N TRP A 114 -25.35 18.20 17.08
CA TRP A 114 -25.72 19.29 16.17
C TRP A 114 -25.21 20.62 16.74
N ILE A 115 -24.28 21.22 16.01
CA ILE A 115 -23.64 22.52 16.33
C ILE A 115 -24.50 23.65 15.73
N SER A 116 -24.51 24.84 16.35
CA SER A 116 -25.16 26.02 15.74
C SER A 116 -24.53 26.34 14.38
N TRP A 117 -25.34 26.76 13.40
CA TRP A 117 -24.82 27.11 12.07
C TRP A 117 -23.72 28.20 12.13
N GLN A 118 -23.84 29.15 13.06
CA GLN A 118 -22.85 30.20 13.26
C GLN A 118 -21.52 29.62 13.79
N GLU A 119 -21.58 28.83 14.86
CA GLU A 119 -20.42 28.14 15.43
C GLU A 119 -19.77 27.22 14.39
N ALA A 120 -20.55 26.44 13.64
CA ALA A 120 -20.06 25.55 12.59
C ALA A 120 -19.29 26.30 11.49
N LEU A 121 -19.73 27.50 11.11
CA LEU A 121 -19.06 28.36 10.14
C LEU A 121 -17.73 28.92 10.69
N LEU A 122 -17.70 29.33 11.96
CA LEU A 122 -16.48 29.79 12.65
C LEU A 122 -15.47 28.64 12.80
N ILE A 123 -15.94 27.46 13.22
CA ILE A 123 -15.18 26.21 13.30
C ILE A 123 -14.58 25.88 11.92
N ALA A 124 -15.35 25.96 10.84
CA ALA A 124 -14.86 25.72 9.48
C ALA A 124 -13.81 26.78 9.03
N ALA A 125 -14.02 28.06 9.34
CA ALA A 125 -13.08 29.13 9.00
C ALA A 125 -11.74 28.97 9.73
N VAL A 126 -11.77 28.78 11.06
CA VAL A 126 -10.58 28.53 11.88
C VAL A 126 -9.89 27.23 11.46
N PHE A 127 -10.66 26.20 11.09
CA PHE A 127 -10.13 24.96 10.55
C PHE A 127 -9.35 25.16 9.25
N VAL A 128 -9.92 25.84 8.24
CA VAL A 128 -9.26 26.01 6.93
C VAL A 128 -8.04 26.93 7.04
N ILE A 129 -8.17 28.07 7.72
CA ILE A 129 -7.06 29.02 7.93
C ILE A 129 -5.96 28.36 8.76
N GLY A 130 -6.32 27.68 9.85
CA GLY A 130 -5.41 26.95 10.71
C GLY A 130 -4.72 25.78 10.01
N TYR A 131 -5.42 25.04 9.15
CA TYR A 131 -4.84 23.96 8.34
C TYR A 131 -3.75 24.49 7.41
N VAL A 132 -4.03 25.53 6.62
CA VAL A 132 -3.06 26.11 5.68
C VAL A 132 -1.90 26.77 6.42
N LEU A 133 -2.18 27.59 7.44
CA LEU A 133 -1.13 28.29 8.20
C LEU A 133 -0.20 27.28 8.90
N THR A 134 -0.74 26.25 9.55
CA THR A 134 0.08 25.17 10.13
C THR A 134 0.90 24.46 9.06
N PHE A 135 0.33 24.17 7.89
CA PHE A 135 1.05 23.53 6.78
C PHE A 135 2.27 24.35 6.35
N MET A 136 2.08 25.65 6.05
CA MET A 136 3.16 26.52 5.60
C MET A 136 4.24 26.69 6.67
N VAL A 137 3.83 26.96 7.91
CA VAL A 137 4.72 27.18 9.06
C VAL A 137 5.57 25.93 9.33
N LEU A 138 4.94 24.75 9.34
CA LEU A 138 5.62 23.47 9.57
C LEU A 138 6.62 23.11 8.46
N ALA A 139 6.27 23.35 7.20
CA ALA A 139 7.18 23.15 6.07
C ALA A 139 8.41 24.07 6.16
N TYR A 140 8.21 25.38 6.33
CA TYR A 140 9.32 26.34 6.43
C TYR A 140 10.21 26.11 7.66
N ILE A 141 9.64 25.75 8.82
CA ILE A 141 10.42 25.41 10.02
C ILE A 141 11.24 24.12 9.80
N THR A 142 10.71 23.15 9.05
CA THR A 142 11.45 21.91 8.74
C THR A 142 12.63 22.18 7.81
N ILE A 143 12.42 22.94 6.73
CA ILE A 143 13.50 23.38 5.81
C ILE A 143 14.56 24.22 6.56
N LEU A 144 14.14 25.08 7.48
CA LEU A 144 15.06 25.85 8.32
C LEU A 144 15.84 24.94 9.27
N GLY A 145 15.19 23.97 9.92
CA GLY A 145 15.83 22.97 10.78
C GLY A 145 16.87 22.15 10.04
N GLN A 146 16.55 21.67 8.84
CA GLN A 146 17.48 20.96 7.95
C GLN A 146 18.72 21.81 7.64
N LYS A 147 18.53 23.08 7.27
CA LYS A 147 19.64 24.00 6.94
C LYS A 147 20.52 24.32 8.15
N LEU A 148 19.94 24.44 9.34
CA LEU A 148 20.67 24.66 10.58
C LEU A 148 21.49 23.42 10.99
N VAL A 149 20.89 22.22 10.93
CA VAL A 149 21.56 20.94 11.28
C VAL A 149 22.59 20.54 10.22
N GLY A 150 22.33 20.82 8.94
CA GLY A 150 23.24 20.55 7.82
C GLY A 150 24.51 21.42 7.78
N SER A 151 24.63 22.41 8.66
CA SER A 151 25.77 23.34 8.67
C SER A 151 27.05 22.72 9.24
N ARG A 152 27.77 22.01 8.37
CA ARG A 152 29.19 21.59 8.44
C ARG A 152 29.66 20.66 9.57
N LYS A 153 29.01 20.61 10.74
CA LYS A 153 29.49 19.77 11.88
C LYS A 153 28.93 18.34 11.93
N PHE A 154 27.78 18.06 11.31
CA PHE A 154 27.18 16.72 11.36
C PHE A 154 27.67 15.81 10.22
N THR A 155 27.82 16.35 9.00
CA THR A 155 28.10 15.59 7.77
C THR A 155 29.34 14.68 7.87
N SER A 156 30.41 15.14 8.51
CA SER A 156 31.66 14.38 8.67
C SER A 156 31.52 13.14 9.57
N LEU A 157 30.53 13.10 10.47
CA LEU A 157 30.26 11.93 11.31
C LEU A 157 29.53 10.82 10.53
N PHE A 158 28.72 11.20 9.53
CA PHE A 158 27.85 10.28 8.78
C PHE A 158 28.44 9.84 7.44
N ALA A 159 29.26 10.66 6.76
CA ALA A 159 30.02 10.23 5.58
C ALA A 159 30.91 9.00 5.88
N ARG A 160 31.47 8.92 7.10
CA ARG A 160 32.23 7.75 7.58
C ARG A 160 31.38 6.50 7.84
N GLN A 161 30.05 6.58 7.77
CA GLN A 161 29.16 5.41 7.76
C GLN A 161 28.79 4.96 6.33
N GLU A 162 29.02 5.81 5.32
CA GLU A 162 28.57 5.63 3.94
C GLU A 162 29.37 4.53 3.22
N GLU A 163 30.70 4.52 3.39
CA GLU A 163 31.63 3.50 2.87
C GLU A 163 31.35 2.07 3.38
N ILE A 164 30.56 1.93 4.45
CA ILE A 164 30.18 0.64 5.06
C ILE A 164 28.73 0.25 4.67
N GLY A 165 27.98 1.15 4.02
CA GLY A 165 26.55 0.98 3.71
C GLY A 165 26.26 0.17 2.45
N ASN A 166 27.00 0.44 1.35
CA ASN A 166 26.63 0.04 -0.02
C ASN A 166 26.65 -1.48 -0.32
N GLY A 167 26.99 -2.33 0.65
CA GLY A 167 27.17 -3.78 0.42
C GLY A 167 25.95 -4.67 0.66
N MET A 168 24.77 -4.16 1.01
CA MET A 168 23.71 -5.04 1.57
C MET A 168 22.23 -4.59 1.39
N GLU A 169 21.82 -4.18 0.19
CA GLU A 169 20.43 -3.80 -0.14
C GLU A 169 19.52 -4.94 -0.66
N VAL A 170 19.81 -6.21 -0.33
CA VAL A 170 19.02 -7.37 -0.80
C VAL A 170 18.33 -8.07 0.38
N GLY A 171 16.99 -8.08 0.41
CA GLY A 171 16.24 -8.89 1.38
C GLY A 171 14.76 -8.55 1.59
N SER A 172 14.31 -7.32 1.28
CA SER A 172 12.94 -6.87 1.55
C SER A 172 12.04 -6.83 0.30
N SER A 173 10.82 -7.40 0.40
CA SER A 173 9.79 -7.26 -0.64
C SER A 173 9.22 -5.84 -0.77
N PHE A 174 9.61 -4.92 0.13
CA PHE A 174 9.18 -3.52 0.11
C PHE A 174 10.04 -2.62 -0.79
N SER A 175 11.19 -3.12 -1.28
CA SER A 175 12.11 -2.38 -2.17
C SER A 175 12.04 -2.91 -3.60
N ARG A 176 11.43 -2.15 -4.52
CA ARG A 176 11.74 -2.22 -5.96
C ARG A 176 12.71 -1.08 -6.26
N VAL A 177 13.90 -1.41 -6.77
CA VAL A 177 14.85 -0.43 -7.29
C VAL A 177 14.41 -0.03 -8.70
N PRO A 178 14.43 1.26 -9.10
CA PRO A 178 14.19 1.65 -10.48
C PRO A 178 15.24 1.02 -11.41
N THR A 179 14.82 0.48 -12.55
CA THR A 179 15.73 -0.20 -13.49
C THR A 179 16.64 0.80 -14.18
N ALA A 180 17.80 1.10 -13.59
CA ALA A 180 18.83 1.90 -14.22
C ALA A 180 19.33 1.20 -15.50
N HIS A 181 19.21 1.86 -16.64
CA HIS A 181 19.82 1.38 -17.88
C HIS A 181 21.34 1.44 -17.76
N ASN A 182 22.01 0.29 -17.92
CA ASN A 182 23.47 0.21 -17.95
C ASN A 182 24.00 0.88 -19.23
N VAL A 183 24.39 2.14 -19.14
CA VAL A 183 25.23 2.79 -20.15
C VAL A 183 26.69 2.57 -19.76
N THR A 184 27.40 1.77 -20.55
CA THR A 184 28.85 1.57 -20.40
C THR A 184 29.60 2.84 -20.83
N PRO A 185 30.55 3.35 -20.02
CA PRO A 185 31.37 4.48 -20.45
C PRO A 185 32.36 4.05 -21.53
N SER A 186 32.53 4.88 -22.56
CA SER A 186 33.58 4.76 -23.57
C SER A 186 34.29 6.11 -23.71
N ASP A 187 35.56 6.17 -23.32
CA ASP A 187 36.33 7.42 -23.35
C ASP A 187 36.61 7.91 -24.77
N ASN A 188 36.40 9.21 -25.02
CA ASN A 188 37.29 10.05 -25.83
C ASN A 188 36.84 11.54 -25.78
N PRO A 189 37.76 12.51 -25.54
CA PRO A 189 37.42 13.93 -25.55
C PRO A 189 37.88 14.67 -26.83
N LEU A 190 37.07 15.57 -27.39
CA LEU A 190 37.54 16.86 -27.98
C LEU A 190 36.41 17.83 -28.40
N SER A 191 36.44 19.05 -27.82
CA SER A 191 36.09 20.36 -28.42
C SER A 191 34.68 20.69 -29.01
N PRO A 192 34.33 21.99 -29.20
CA PRO A 192 32.92 22.44 -29.23
C PRO A 192 32.45 23.27 -30.44
N ALA A 193 31.13 23.26 -30.74
CA ALA A 193 30.32 24.38 -31.28
C ALA A 193 28.82 23.98 -31.40
N ALA A 194 27.94 24.95 -31.68
CA ALA A 194 26.50 24.80 -31.97
C ALA A 194 26.17 25.48 -33.34
N PRO A 195 24.90 25.64 -33.82
CA PRO A 195 23.58 25.20 -33.31
C PRO A 195 22.63 24.61 -34.40
N PHE A 196 21.33 24.48 -34.06
CA PHE A 196 20.10 24.44 -34.92
C PHE A 196 19.41 23.12 -35.37
N SER A 197 18.09 23.13 -35.06
CA SER A 197 16.91 22.70 -35.86
C SER A 197 16.52 21.24 -36.13
N SER A 198 15.29 20.96 -35.70
CA SER A 198 14.16 20.27 -36.38
C SER A 198 14.18 18.76 -36.66
N GLY A 199 13.27 18.07 -35.94
CA GLY A 199 12.34 17.12 -36.54
C GLY A 199 12.65 15.62 -36.38
N VAL A 200 11.87 14.92 -35.54
CA VAL A 200 10.89 13.88 -35.91
C VAL A 200 10.29 13.29 -34.62
N ASP A 201 9.10 12.73 -34.72
CA ASP A 201 8.23 12.29 -33.63
C ASP A 201 8.80 11.17 -32.75
N HIS A 202 8.43 11.18 -31.47
CA HIS A 202 8.42 9.99 -30.62
C HIS A 202 7.25 10.07 -29.64
N ASP A 203 6.39 9.06 -29.63
CA ASP A 203 5.36 8.88 -28.60
C ASP A 203 6.01 8.72 -27.22
N CYS A 204 5.62 9.56 -26.26
CA CYS A 204 5.92 9.36 -24.86
C CYS A 204 4.74 8.67 -24.17
N ASP A 205 4.87 7.36 -23.92
CA ASP A 205 4.01 6.66 -22.96
C ASP A 205 4.13 7.34 -21.58
N GLN A 206 3.11 8.09 -21.19
CA GLN A 206 3.05 8.75 -19.89
C GLN A 206 2.72 7.71 -18.81
N LEU A 207 3.72 7.32 -18.01
CA LEU A 207 3.45 6.64 -16.75
C LEU A 207 2.71 7.60 -15.80
N GLU A 208 1.40 7.39 -15.61
CA GLU A 208 0.65 8.11 -14.58
C GLU A 208 1.20 7.80 -13.18
N PRO A 209 1.49 8.81 -12.34
CA PRO A 209 1.87 8.60 -10.94
C PRO A 209 0.79 7.94 -10.07
N ASP A 210 -0.48 7.98 -10.51
CA ASP A 210 -1.65 7.56 -9.74
C ASP A 210 -1.83 6.03 -9.60
N ALA A 211 -1.06 5.22 -10.34
CA ALA A 211 -1.19 3.75 -10.33
C ALA A 211 -0.97 3.13 -8.93
N GLY A 212 -0.28 3.84 -8.03
CA GLY A 212 0.03 3.39 -6.68
C GLY A 212 -1.19 3.10 -5.78
N LEU A 213 -2.37 3.70 -6.01
CA LEU A 213 -3.54 3.43 -5.16
C LEU A 213 -4.34 2.19 -5.57
N SER A 214 -4.44 1.88 -6.87
CA SER A 214 -5.18 0.71 -7.37
C SER A 214 -4.45 -0.61 -7.11
N ASP A 215 -3.12 -0.62 -7.24
CA ASP A 215 -2.28 -1.82 -7.01
C ASP A 215 -2.25 -2.26 -5.54
N ILE A 216 -2.54 -1.35 -4.59
CA ILE A 216 -2.47 -1.63 -3.15
C ILE A 216 -3.55 -2.62 -2.71
N ALA A 217 -4.80 -2.47 -3.16
CA ALA A 217 -5.93 -3.28 -2.69
C ALA A 217 -6.17 -4.55 -3.54
N SER A 218 -5.89 -4.49 -4.84
CA SER A 218 -6.34 -5.46 -5.84
C SER A 218 -5.42 -6.69 -6.04
N ASN A 219 -4.21 -6.69 -5.44
CA ASN A 219 -3.19 -7.75 -5.58
C ASN A 219 -2.70 -8.01 -7.03
N THR A 220 -2.97 -7.10 -7.96
CA THR A 220 -2.58 -7.13 -9.39
C THR A 220 -1.08 -7.35 -9.62
N GLY A 221 -0.21 -6.73 -8.82
CA GLY A 221 1.25 -6.82 -8.93
C GLY A 221 1.90 -8.19 -8.63
N LEU A 222 1.14 -9.29 -8.69
CA LEU A 222 1.61 -10.67 -8.43
C LEU A 222 2.31 -11.34 -9.63
N GLU A 223 3.20 -10.59 -10.30
CA GLU A 223 4.13 -11.13 -11.28
C GLU A 223 5.20 -12.00 -10.60
N SER A 224 4.88 -13.28 -10.45
CA SER A 224 5.90 -14.30 -10.18
C SER A 224 6.74 -14.49 -11.43
N ARG A 225 7.96 -13.93 -11.44
CA ARG A 225 8.99 -14.13 -12.48
C ARG A 225 9.05 -15.60 -12.92
N ALA A 226 8.49 -15.89 -14.09
CA ALA A 226 8.47 -17.24 -14.64
C ALA A 226 9.89 -17.67 -15.01
N SER A 227 10.22 -18.93 -14.71
CA SER A 227 11.54 -19.49 -14.99
C SER A 227 11.67 -19.85 -16.47
N HIS A 228 12.15 -18.91 -17.29
CA HIS A 228 12.82 -19.25 -18.54
C HIS A 228 14.13 -19.97 -18.20
N ALA A 229 14.05 -21.30 -18.11
CA ALA A 229 15.19 -22.18 -18.07
C ALA A 229 15.40 -22.76 -19.47
N GLU A 230 16.29 -22.15 -20.25
CA GLU A 230 16.85 -22.84 -21.42
C GLU A 230 17.85 -23.90 -20.93
N PRO A 231 17.85 -25.10 -21.54
CA PRO A 231 18.74 -26.17 -21.12
C PRO A 231 20.15 -25.94 -21.66
N ASN A 232 21.13 -25.80 -20.77
CA ASN A 232 22.55 -25.85 -21.14
C ASN A 232 23.23 -27.06 -20.49
N GLY A 233 24.26 -27.57 -21.17
CA GLY A 233 24.84 -28.90 -20.91
C GLY A 233 25.48 -29.05 -19.52
N ALA A 234 25.52 -30.29 -19.04
CA ALA A 234 26.29 -30.65 -17.85
C ALA A 234 27.80 -30.47 -18.09
N HIS A 235 28.54 -30.18 -17.01
CA HIS A 235 29.80 -30.88 -16.72
C HIS A 235 30.12 -30.81 -15.22
N HIS A 236 31.03 -31.68 -14.77
CA HIS A 236 31.25 -32.01 -13.35
C HIS A 236 32.29 -31.12 -12.64
N GLU A 237 32.31 -31.25 -11.30
CA GLU A 237 33.28 -30.66 -10.38
C GLU A 237 34.76 -31.08 -10.61
N PRO A 238 35.73 -30.32 -10.07
CA PRO A 238 37.13 -30.40 -10.49
C PRO A 238 37.99 -31.38 -9.69
N SER A 239 39.10 -31.84 -10.29
CA SER A 239 40.26 -32.35 -9.55
C SER A 239 41.60 -32.08 -10.27
N ARG A 240 42.66 -31.94 -9.48
CA ARG A 240 44.10 -31.92 -9.81
C ARG A 240 44.80 -32.95 -8.89
N PRO A 241 46.05 -33.38 -9.13
CA PRO A 241 47.02 -33.05 -10.19
C PRO A 241 47.33 -34.30 -11.08
N SER A 242 48.25 -34.35 -12.05
CA SER A 242 49.73 -34.34 -11.86
C SER A 242 50.54 -34.45 -13.17
N THR A 243 51.57 -33.60 -13.30
CA THR A 243 52.95 -33.88 -13.83
C THR A 243 53.18 -34.33 -15.30
N VAL A 244 54.42 -34.11 -15.78
CA VAL A 244 55.10 -34.67 -16.97
C VAL A 244 55.04 -33.89 -18.32
N VAL A 245 55.89 -32.85 -18.42
CA VAL A 245 57.07 -32.78 -19.34
C VAL A 245 56.86 -32.87 -20.89
N GLN A 246 57.03 -31.69 -21.54
CA GLN A 246 57.97 -31.41 -22.67
C GLN A 246 57.58 -31.54 -24.17
N MET A 247 57.50 -30.35 -24.82
CA MET A 247 58.00 -29.91 -26.15
C MET A 247 57.65 -30.62 -27.49
N THR A 248 57.59 -29.78 -28.55
CA THR A 248 57.90 -30.05 -29.99
C THR A 248 56.95 -31.00 -30.78
N ALA A 249 56.73 -30.84 -32.10
CA ALA A 249 57.07 -29.78 -33.06
C ALA A 249 56.09 -29.76 -34.27
N SER A 250 56.33 -28.86 -35.22
CA SER A 250 55.57 -28.53 -36.43
C SER A 250 55.67 -29.53 -37.62
N ASN A 251 54.87 -29.26 -38.67
CA ASN A 251 55.02 -29.64 -40.10
C ASN A 251 54.55 -31.04 -40.55
N SER A 252 54.15 -31.28 -41.81
CA SER A 252 53.60 -30.41 -42.89
C SER A 252 53.00 -31.28 -44.03
N LEU A 253 52.48 -30.64 -45.11
CA LEU A 253 51.80 -31.25 -46.28
C LEU A 253 52.67 -32.22 -47.12
N HIS A 254 52.05 -33.20 -47.80
CA HIS A 254 52.21 -33.50 -49.26
C HIS A 254 51.14 -34.53 -49.80
N PRO A 255 51.02 -34.89 -51.11
CA PRO A 255 49.70 -34.90 -51.80
C PRO A 255 49.33 -36.08 -52.75
N SER A 256 48.09 -36.05 -53.28
CA SER A 256 47.61 -36.41 -54.66
C SER A 256 47.99 -37.74 -55.37
N TYR A 257 46.99 -38.48 -55.92
CA TYR A 257 46.64 -38.51 -57.39
C TYR A 257 45.67 -39.65 -57.86
N THR A 258 44.84 -39.36 -58.89
CA THR A 258 44.23 -40.26 -59.94
C THR A 258 43.29 -41.46 -59.58
N ARG A 259 42.40 -42.01 -60.46
CA ARG A 259 41.61 -41.56 -61.66
C ARG A 259 40.70 -42.73 -62.21
N ALA A 260 39.69 -42.40 -63.06
CA ALA A 260 39.01 -43.26 -64.09
C ALA A 260 37.84 -44.18 -63.62
N THR A 261 36.74 -44.52 -64.34
CA THR A 261 36.07 -44.21 -65.66
C THR A 261 34.63 -44.85 -65.65
N ASP A 262 33.66 -44.81 -66.60
CA ASP A 262 33.52 -44.35 -68.02
C ASP A 262 32.04 -44.11 -68.53
N ASN A 263 31.90 -43.53 -69.74
CA ASN A 263 30.96 -43.72 -70.91
C ASN A 263 29.61 -44.54 -70.86
N VAL A 264 28.57 -44.40 -71.74
CA VAL A 264 27.99 -43.34 -72.65
C VAL A 264 26.65 -43.82 -73.34
N SER A 265 25.82 -42.91 -73.91
CA SER A 265 24.70 -43.09 -74.92
C SER A 265 23.20 -43.30 -74.49
N GLY A 266 22.24 -43.06 -75.42
CA GLY A 266 20.75 -43.08 -75.25
C GLY A 266 20.02 -43.88 -76.37
N PRO A 267 18.77 -43.59 -76.87
CA PRO A 267 17.77 -42.53 -76.57
C PRO A 267 16.26 -43.00 -76.58
N VAL A 268 15.29 -42.10 -76.85
CA VAL A 268 13.85 -42.33 -77.26
C VAL A 268 12.76 -42.43 -76.15
N ARG A 269 11.49 -42.16 -76.53
CA ARG A 269 10.32 -41.76 -75.71
C ARG A 269 9.10 -42.68 -75.94
N ARG A 270 8.58 -43.31 -74.87
CA ARG A 270 7.14 -43.58 -74.58
C ARG A 270 6.98 -44.45 -73.32
N LEU A 271 6.04 -44.10 -72.44
CA LEU A 271 5.34 -45.07 -71.58
C LEU A 271 3.91 -44.56 -71.28
N HIS A 272 3.06 -45.43 -70.74
CA HIS A 272 1.60 -45.29 -70.85
C HIS A 272 0.87 -45.67 -69.55
N ILE A 273 0.00 -44.77 -69.09
CA ILE A 273 -1.22 -44.99 -68.29
C ILE A 273 -1.10 -45.57 -66.84
N ARG A 274 -1.68 -44.77 -65.92
CA ARG A 274 -2.28 -45.05 -64.59
C ARG A 274 -1.40 -45.40 -63.38
N THR A 275 -2.00 -45.07 -62.24
CA THR A 275 -1.47 -44.89 -60.88
C THR A 275 -2.08 -45.90 -59.89
N PRO A 276 -1.35 -46.24 -58.82
CA PRO A 276 -1.91 -46.52 -57.50
C PRO A 276 -1.57 -45.41 -56.48
N GLU A 277 -2.06 -45.55 -55.25
CA GLU A 277 -2.09 -44.53 -54.19
C GLU A 277 -0.75 -44.30 -53.46
N PRO A 278 -0.56 -43.11 -52.83
CA PRO A 278 0.53 -42.86 -51.88
C PRO A 278 0.14 -43.18 -50.42
N THR A 279 0.86 -44.12 -49.80
CA THR A 279 0.81 -44.35 -48.34
C THR A 279 1.68 -43.33 -47.58
N TYR A 280 1.26 -42.92 -46.39
CA TYR A 280 2.00 -41.98 -45.51
C TYR A 280 3.39 -42.49 -45.08
N SER A 281 4.40 -41.59 -45.07
CA SER A 281 5.45 -41.57 -44.03
C SER A 281 6.19 -40.23 -43.95
N ASN A 282 6.81 -39.95 -42.80
CA ASN A 282 7.43 -38.67 -42.42
C ASN A 282 8.90 -38.54 -42.87
N LYS A 283 9.38 -37.32 -43.18
CA LYS A 283 10.38 -36.61 -42.35
C LYS A 283 10.85 -35.22 -42.84
N SER A 284 11.15 -34.36 -41.85
CA SER A 284 12.14 -33.26 -41.79
C SER A 284 12.40 -32.33 -43.01
N VAL A 285 11.89 -31.11 -42.91
CA VAL A 285 12.65 -29.83 -42.89
C VAL A 285 14.03 -29.78 -43.58
N SER A 286 14.17 -28.89 -44.57
CA SER A 286 15.32 -27.95 -44.70
C SER A 286 15.00 -26.80 -45.68
N THR A 287 15.73 -25.68 -45.55
CA THR A 287 15.42 -24.37 -46.15
C THR A 287 16.17 -24.09 -47.46
N ALA A 288 15.49 -23.51 -48.44
CA ALA A 288 16.08 -22.68 -49.52
C ALA A 288 14.99 -21.74 -50.07
N ALA A 289 15.37 -20.61 -50.65
CA ALA A 289 14.42 -19.56 -51.07
C ALA A 289 14.52 -19.23 -52.56
N THR A 290 13.39 -18.91 -53.19
CA THR A 290 13.31 -17.91 -54.27
C THR A 290 11.89 -17.36 -54.42
N GLU A 291 11.80 -16.24 -55.14
CA GLU A 291 10.66 -15.34 -55.35
C GLU A 291 9.44 -15.99 -56.03
N GLY A 292 8.24 -15.40 -55.82
CA GLY A 292 7.16 -15.48 -56.82
C GLY A 292 5.74 -15.77 -56.31
N GLU A 293 4.86 -14.79 -56.51
CA GLU A 293 3.39 -14.89 -56.61
C GLU A 293 2.51 -15.34 -55.41
N LYS A 294 1.31 -14.74 -55.40
CA LYS A 294 0.03 -15.24 -54.83
C LYS A 294 -0.01 -15.48 -53.31
N ASN A 295 -0.26 -14.38 -52.60
CA ASN A 295 -1.02 -14.38 -51.34
C ASN A 295 -2.36 -15.13 -51.53
N SER A 296 -2.40 -16.42 -51.21
CA SER A 296 -3.69 -17.06 -50.92
C SER A 296 -4.27 -16.42 -49.65
N PRO A 297 -5.59 -16.17 -49.56
CA PRO A 297 -6.21 -15.75 -48.32
C PRO A 297 -6.27 -16.95 -47.38
N ILE A 298 -5.15 -17.23 -46.68
CA ILE A 298 -5.10 -18.22 -45.60
C ILE A 298 -6.11 -17.78 -44.56
N CYS A 299 -7.25 -18.47 -44.53
CA CYS A 299 -8.36 -18.08 -43.68
C CYS A 299 -7.87 -18.12 -42.23
N GLN A 300 -7.87 -16.98 -41.55
CA GLN A 300 -7.39 -16.86 -40.16
C GLN A 300 -8.16 -17.82 -39.22
N ARG A 301 -9.38 -18.19 -39.60
CA ARG A 301 -10.23 -19.22 -38.98
C ARG A 301 -9.66 -20.65 -39.11
N ALA A 302 -8.97 -20.96 -40.20
CA ALA A 302 -8.31 -22.25 -40.40
C ALA A 302 -7.05 -22.38 -39.51
N LEU A 303 -6.27 -21.30 -39.35
CA LEU A 303 -5.18 -21.23 -38.37
C LEU A 303 -5.69 -21.45 -36.94
N THR A 304 -6.83 -20.86 -36.55
CA THR A 304 -7.46 -21.16 -35.25
C THR A 304 -7.94 -22.60 -35.10
N CYS A 305 -8.14 -23.34 -36.20
CA CYS A 305 -8.51 -24.76 -36.19
C CYS A 305 -7.31 -25.73 -36.28
N GLN A 306 -6.08 -25.23 -36.46
CA GLN A 306 -4.85 -26.04 -36.48
C GLN A 306 -4.04 -25.99 -35.17
N LEU A 307 -4.44 -25.13 -34.22
CA LEU A 307 -3.94 -25.21 -32.84
C LEU A 307 -4.34 -26.55 -32.21
N PRO A 308 -3.41 -27.31 -31.60
CA PRO A 308 -3.76 -28.52 -30.88
C PRO A 308 -4.81 -28.25 -29.81
N ALA A 309 -5.76 -29.17 -29.64
CA ALA A 309 -6.80 -29.05 -28.62
C ALA A 309 -6.19 -28.84 -27.22
N ASP A 310 -5.05 -29.49 -26.95
CA ASP A 310 -4.27 -29.34 -25.72
C ASP A 310 -3.79 -27.91 -25.47
N PHE A 311 -3.34 -27.19 -26.50
CA PHE A 311 -2.92 -25.78 -26.38
C PHE A 311 -4.12 -24.88 -26.08
N SER A 312 -5.27 -25.14 -26.70
CA SER A 312 -6.50 -24.38 -26.40
C SER A 312 -6.99 -24.62 -24.97
N ASP A 313 -6.94 -25.87 -24.48
CA ASP A 313 -7.32 -26.20 -23.11
C ASP A 313 -6.23 -25.78 -22.11
N GLU A 314 -4.98 -25.58 -22.51
CA GLU A 314 -3.91 -25.00 -21.68
C GLU A 314 -4.04 -23.47 -21.55
N MET A 315 -4.36 -22.76 -22.64
CA MET A 315 -4.73 -21.35 -22.59
C MET A 315 -6.00 -21.13 -21.73
N ASP A 316 -7.03 -21.97 -21.88
CA ASP A 316 -8.22 -21.95 -21.01
C ASP A 316 -7.85 -22.15 -19.53
N LYS A 317 -6.88 -23.03 -19.21
CA LYS A 317 -6.39 -23.24 -17.84
C LYS A 317 -5.65 -22.01 -17.31
N ILE A 318 -4.74 -21.41 -18.08
CA ILE A 318 -3.97 -20.23 -17.67
C ILE A 318 -4.91 -19.03 -17.49
N TYR A 319 -5.82 -18.80 -18.45
CA TYR A 319 -6.84 -17.76 -18.35
C TYR A 319 -7.74 -17.96 -17.13
N ALA A 320 -8.27 -19.17 -16.92
CA ALA A 320 -9.10 -19.47 -15.75
C ALA A 320 -8.32 -19.29 -14.43
N ILE A 321 -7.05 -19.69 -14.36
CA ILE A 321 -6.20 -19.50 -13.18
C ILE A 321 -5.97 -18.01 -12.90
N ASN A 322 -5.76 -17.19 -13.92
CA ASN A 322 -5.58 -15.74 -13.78
C ASN A 322 -6.89 -15.04 -13.40
N VAL A 323 -8.02 -15.40 -14.01
CA VAL A 323 -9.35 -14.89 -13.66
C VAL A 323 -9.69 -15.24 -12.20
N TRP A 324 -9.47 -16.49 -11.77
CA TRP A 324 -9.64 -16.86 -10.37
C TRP A 324 -8.66 -16.11 -9.46
N ARG A 325 -7.38 -15.96 -9.83
CA ARG A 325 -6.39 -15.23 -9.02
C ARG A 325 -6.80 -13.78 -8.77
N ALA A 326 -7.29 -13.08 -9.79
CA ALA A 326 -7.72 -11.69 -9.68
C ALA A 326 -9.03 -11.55 -8.89
N HIS A 327 -10.05 -12.36 -9.19
CA HIS A 327 -11.42 -12.13 -8.70
C HIS A 327 -11.81 -12.94 -7.45
N LEU A 328 -10.94 -13.82 -6.91
CA LEU A 328 -11.26 -14.65 -5.74
C LEU A 328 -11.72 -13.82 -4.54
N HIS A 329 -11.11 -12.66 -4.32
CA HIS A 329 -11.48 -11.73 -3.24
C HIS A 329 -12.87 -11.13 -3.48
N HIS A 330 -13.12 -10.59 -4.67
CA HIS A 330 -14.41 -10.00 -5.07
C HIS A 330 -15.55 -11.01 -4.99
N ILE A 331 -15.32 -12.24 -5.44
CA ILE A 331 -16.30 -13.33 -5.37
C ILE A 331 -16.60 -13.68 -3.91
N LEU A 332 -15.58 -13.80 -3.05
CA LEU A 332 -15.76 -14.12 -1.64
C LEU A 332 -16.53 -13.04 -0.88
N TYR A 333 -16.13 -11.77 -1.01
CA TYR A 333 -16.80 -10.66 -0.34
C TYR A 333 -18.20 -10.39 -0.93
N GLY A 334 -18.40 -10.55 -2.24
CA GLY A 334 -19.70 -10.44 -2.89
C GLY A 334 -20.70 -11.52 -2.45
N ILE A 335 -20.26 -12.77 -2.31
CA ILE A 335 -21.08 -13.85 -1.71
C ILE A 335 -21.41 -13.54 -0.25
N GLY A 336 -20.45 -13.02 0.51
CA GLY A 336 -20.65 -12.54 1.88
C GLY A 336 -21.70 -11.43 1.97
N PHE A 337 -21.62 -10.43 1.08
CA PHE A 337 -22.60 -9.36 0.96
C PHE A 337 -24.01 -9.89 0.66
N ILE A 338 -24.16 -10.72 -0.38
CA ILE A 338 -25.45 -11.33 -0.74
C ILE A 338 -26.04 -12.13 0.43
N THR A 339 -25.21 -12.90 1.13
CA THR A 339 -25.64 -13.69 2.30
C THR A 339 -26.04 -12.78 3.47
N SER A 340 -25.28 -11.70 3.70
CA SER A 340 -25.54 -10.73 4.78
C SER A 340 -26.81 -9.90 4.58
N ILE A 341 -27.27 -9.71 3.34
CA ILE A 341 -28.58 -9.09 3.05
C ILE A 341 -29.70 -9.93 3.69
N PHE A 342 -29.68 -11.25 3.54
CA PHE A 342 -30.64 -12.12 4.24
C PHE A 342 -30.50 -11.98 5.77
N THR A 343 -29.27 -11.93 6.29
CA THR A 343 -29.05 -11.70 7.73
C THR A 343 -29.66 -10.37 8.20
N TYR A 344 -29.56 -9.28 7.44
CA TYR A 344 -30.11 -7.97 7.84
C TYR A 344 -31.64 -7.96 7.92
N TYR A 345 -32.34 -8.63 7.01
CA TYR A 345 -33.81 -8.66 7.00
C TYR A 345 -34.41 -9.72 7.93
N PHE A 346 -33.70 -10.82 8.20
CA PHE A 346 -34.20 -11.92 9.04
C PHE A 346 -33.55 -12.02 10.44
N SER A 347 -32.57 -11.18 10.76
CA SER A 347 -31.92 -11.12 12.09
C SER A 347 -31.91 -9.71 12.67
N TRP A 348 -31.72 -9.65 13.98
CA TRP A 348 -31.51 -8.42 14.74
C TRP A 348 -30.05 -7.94 14.71
N TYR A 349 -29.10 -8.81 14.32
CA TYR A 349 -27.67 -8.46 14.29
C TYR A 349 -27.25 -7.85 12.94
N VAL A 350 -27.14 -6.53 12.92
CA VAL A 350 -26.91 -5.71 11.70
C VAL A 350 -25.46 -5.72 11.21
N MET A 351 -24.48 -6.01 12.09
CA MET A 351 -23.03 -5.90 11.78
C MET A 351 -22.59 -6.57 10.48
N PRO A 352 -22.94 -7.84 10.17
CA PRO A 352 -22.41 -8.52 8.99
C PRO A 352 -22.75 -7.78 7.69
N PHE A 353 -23.97 -7.25 7.61
CA PHE A 353 -24.42 -6.49 6.44
C PHE A 353 -23.67 -5.16 6.30
N GLN A 354 -23.52 -4.40 7.39
CA GLN A 354 -22.73 -3.18 7.40
C GLN A 354 -21.26 -3.42 7.03
N PHE A 355 -20.66 -4.51 7.53
CA PHE A 355 -19.29 -4.90 7.24
C PHE A 355 -19.10 -5.24 5.74
N PHE A 356 -19.89 -6.18 5.20
CA PHE A 356 -19.76 -6.56 3.80
C PHE A 356 -20.16 -5.43 2.84
N THR A 357 -21.10 -4.55 3.22
CA THR A 357 -21.42 -3.33 2.44
C THR A 357 -20.20 -2.41 2.35
N ALA A 358 -19.54 -2.10 3.48
CA ALA A 358 -18.37 -1.22 3.49
C ALA A 358 -17.17 -1.83 2.73
N VAL A 359 -16.96 -3.15 2.82
CA VAL A 359 -15.93 -3.85 2.03
C VAL A 359 -16.25 -3.78 0.53
N CYS A 360 -17.45 -4.17 0.13
CA CYS A 360 -17.80 -4.28 -1.30
C CYS A 360 -17.89 -2.92 -1.98
N THR A 361 -18.38 -1.87 -1.31
CA THR A 361 -18.37 -0.51 -1.86
C THR A 361 -16.96 0.06 -1.99
N PHE A 362 -16.07 -0.22 -1.04
CA PHE A 362 -14.66 0.19 -1.14
C PHE A 362 -13.95 -0.50 -2.30
N MET A 363 -14.09 -1.82 -2.43
CA MET A 363 -13.54 -2.57 -3.58
C MET A 363 -14.11 -2.02 -4.90
N PHE A 364 -15.44 -1.93 -5.03
CA PHE A 364 -16.10 -1.40 -6.22
C PHE A 364 -15.57 -0.02 -6.67
N ILE A 365 -15.30 0.88 -5.72
CA ILE A 365 -14.75 2.22 -5.99
C ILE A 365 -13.25 2.20 -6.34
N VAL A 366 -12.45 1.31 -5.75
CA VAL A 366 -11.00 1.21 -6.04
C VAL A 366 -10.74 0.47 -7.36
N ASP A 367 -11.51 -0.58 -7.66
CA ASP A 367 -11.35 -1.40 -8.86
C ASP A 367 -11.96 -0.76 -10.12
N ASN A 368 -12.95 0.13 -9.98
CA ASN A 368 -13.59 0.80 -11.11
C ASN A 368 -13.28 2.32 -11.12
N PRO A 369 -12.32 2.78 -11.95
CA PRO A 369 -12.16 4.20 -12.23
C PRO A 369 -13.31 4.70 -13.12
N PHE A 370 -14.50 4.84 -12.53
CA PHE A 370 -15.69 5.44 -13.16
C PHE A 370 -15.45 6.87 -13.68
N ILE A 371 -14.36 7.49 -13.24
CA ILE A 371 -14.02 8.88 -13.48
C ILE A 371 -12.81 8.94 -14.42
N LYS A 372 -13.08 9.02 -15.72
CA LYS A 372 -12.07 9.25 -16.77
C LYS A 372 -11.44 10.65 -16.72
N ASN A 373 -12.02 11.58 -15.96
CA ASN A 373 -11.57 12.97 -15.88
C ASN A 373 -10.53 13.12 -14.74
N PRO A 374 -9.25 13.39 -15.01
CA PRO A 374 -8.19 13.35 -13.99
C PRO A 374 -8.40 14.34 -12.83
N MET A 375 -9.00 15.51 -13.08
CA MET A 375 -9.35 16.47 -12.02
C MET A 375 -10.40 15.92 -11.05
N LEU A 376 -11.41 15.19 -11.56
CA LEU A 376 -12.46 14.61 -10.72
C LEU A 376 -11.97 13.31 -10.05
N LYS A 377 -11.07 12.55 -10.69
CA LYS A 377 -10.35 11.40 -10.12
C LYS A 377 -9.56 11.81 -8.86
N LYS A 378 -8.90 12.97 -8.90
CA LYS A 378 -8.20 13.56 -7.73
C LYS A 378 -9.16 14.04 -6.62
N LEU A 379 -10.35 14.54 -6.96
CA LEU A 379 -11.34 14.99 -5.98
C LEU A 379 -12.05 13.83 -5.28
N VAL A 380 -12.34 12.75 -6.00
CA VAL A 380 -13.10 11.60 -5.50
C VAL A 380 -12.16 10.57 -4.86
N HIS A 381 -11.59 10.95 -3.71
CA HIS A 381 -10.77 10.05 -2.90
C HIS A 381 -11.58 8.78 -2.51
N PRO A 382 -11.04 7.55 -2.73
CA PRO A 382 -11.84 6.32 -2.69
C PRO A 382 -12.55 6.08 -1.34
N VAL A 383 -11.94 6.47 -0.23
CA VAL A 383 -12.54 6.36 1.12
C VAL A 383 -13.80 7.22 1.26
N ILE A 384 -13.85 8.40 0.64
CA ILE A 384 -15.02 9.30 0.70
C ILE A 384 -16.14 8.72 -0.16
N ALA A 385 -15.82 8.30 -1.38
CA ALA A 385 -16.79 7.70 -2.30
C ALA A 385 -17.36 6.37 -1.77
N SER A 386 -16.54 5.52 -1.16
CA SER A 386 -17.01 4.26 -0.56
C SER A 386 -17.92 4.51 0.64
N VAL A 387 -17.65 5.54 1.46
CA VAL A 387 -18.52 5.94 2.59
C VAL A 387 -19.84 6.51 2.08
N ALA A 388 -19.81 7.40 1.08
CA ALA A 388 -21.04 7.94 0.48
C ALA A 388 -21.91 6.83 -0.14
N LEU A 389 -21.30 5.90 -0.87
CA LEU A 389 -22.00 4.73 -1.44
C LEU A 389 -22.51 3.77 -0.33
N THR A 390 -21.75 3.60 0.76
CA THR A 390 -22.19 2.85 1.95
C THR A 390 -23.41 3.49 2.59
N TRP A 391 -23.41 4.81 2.82
CA TRP A 391 -24.57 5.52 3.35
C TRP A 391 -25.81 5.35 2.45
N VAL A 392 -25.66 5.44 1.12
CA VAL A 392 -26.77 5.22 0.18
C VAL A 392 -27.34 3.81 0.31
N LEU A 393 -26.50 2.76 0.35
CA LEU A 393 -26.97 1.37 0.49
C LEU A 393 -27.59 1.08 1.86
N LEU A 394 -27.03 1.62 2.94
CA LEU A 394 -27.60 1.49 4.29
C LEU A 394 -28.92 2.25 4.42
N LEU A 395 -29.03 3.45 3.84
CA LEU A 395 -30.25 4.26 3.81
C LEU A 395 -31.36 3.56 3.03
N ILE A 396 -31.06 3.02 1.84
CA ILE A 396 -32.02 2.24 1.03
C ILE A 396 -32.49 1.02 1.84
N SER A 397 -31.59 0.30 2.49
CA SER A 397 -31.93 -0.91 3.24
C SER A 397 -32.76 -0.61 4.50
N ALA A 398 -32.42 0.45 5.25
CA ALA A 398 -33.21 0.93 6.38
C ALA A 398 -34.62 1.40 5.94
N MET A 399 -34.72 2.09 4.80
CA MET A 399 -36.02 2.49 4.23
C MET A 399 -36.86 1.29 3.77
N ILE A 400 -36.27 0.24 3.22
CA ILE A 400 -36.98 -1.00 2.88
C ILE A 400 -37.45 -1.73 4.15
N LYS A 401 -36.58 -1.86 5.16
CA LYS A 401 -36.86 -2.61 6.39
C LYS A 401 -37.83 -1.91 7.33
N HIS A 402 -37.70 -0.60 7.50
CA HIS A 402 -38.38 0.18 8.55
C HIS A 402 -39.27 1.31 8.04
N ARG A 403 -39.28 1.62 6.73
CA ARG A 403 -40.10 2.66 6.05
C ARG A 403 -39.93 4.12 6.52
N HIS A 404 -39.20 4.37 7.61
CA HIS A 404 -38.95 5.71 8.16
C HIS A 404 -37.45 6.00 8.24
N ILE A 405 -37.05 7.20 7.82
CA ILE A 405 -35.65 7.60 7.73
C ILE A 405 -34.93 7.68 9.08
N LYS A 406 -35.66 7.82 10.21
CA LYS A 406 -35.06 7.87 11.56
C LYS A 406 -34.21 6.64 11.86
N TYR A 407 -34.69 5.46 11.47
CA TYR A 407 -34.00 4.18 11.73
C TYR A 407 -32.64 4.08 11.03
N PHE A 408 -32.34 4.91 10.03
CA PHE A 408 -30.98 5.01 9.48
C PHE A 408 -29.97 5.43 10.55
N LEU A 409 -30.30 6.40 11.42
CA LEU A 409 -29.41 6.85 12.49
C LEU A 409 -29.31 5.83 13.65
N ASP A 410 -30.39 5.07 13.90
CA ASP A 410 -30.41 3.99 14.89
C ASP A 410 -29.54 2.80 14.42
N ASP A 411 -29.64 2.39 13.16
CA ASP A 411 -28.73 1.42 12.51
C ASP A 411 -27.28 1.94 12.46
N LEU A 412 -27.08 3.23 12.19
CA LEU A 412 -25.76 3.86 12.16
C LEU A 412 -25.11 3.91 13.56
N THR A 413 -25.90 4.04 14.61
CA THR A 413 -25.43 3.91 16.00
C THR A 413 -24.95 2.48 16.26
N SER A 414 -25.66 1.49 15.72
CA SER A 414 -25.26 0.08 15.76
C SER A 414 -23.99 -0.25 14.95
N TYR A 415 -23.54 0.65 14.06
CA TYR A 415 -22.28 0.51 13.32
C TYR A 415 -21.04 0.58 14.22
N LYS A 416 -21.10 1.29 15.35
CA LYS A 416 -19.97 1.48 16.28
C LYS A 416 -20.43 1.45 17.74
N SER A 417 -20.58 0.24 18.26
CA SER A 417 -20.93 -0.04 19.66
C SER A 417 -19.85 0.39 20.68
N GLY A 418 -18.60 0.57 20.22
CA GLY A 418 -17.44 0.79 21.08
C GLY A 418 -16.86 -0.49 21.71
N ARG A 419 -17.48 -1.67 21.50
CA ARG A 419 -16.98 -2.97 21.99
C ARG A 419 -15.89 -3.53 21.07
N THR A 420 -14.77 -2.82 20.97
CA THR A 420 -13.58 -3.28 20.24
C THR A 420 -12.90 -4.47 20.93
N TYR A 421 -11.90 -5.09 20.29
CA TYR A 421 -11.13 -6.21 20.88
C TYR A 421 -10.60 -5.94 22.31
N LEU A 422 -10.24 -4.70 22.64
CA LEU A 422 -9.78 -4.29 23.97
C LEU A 422 -10.86 -4.43 25.06
N ARG A 423 -12.13 -4.27 24.67
CA ARG A 423 -13.30 -4.29 25.57
C ARG A 423 -14.20 -5.51 25.37
N LEU A 424 -13.84 -6.42 24.46
CA LEU A 424 -14.65 -7.58 24.10
C LEU A 424 -15.04 -8.44 25.32
N PHE A 425 -14.09 -8.62 26.24
CA PHE A 425 -14.25 -9.39 27.49
C PHE A 425 -14.68 -8.54 28.70
N ASP A 426 -14.97 -7.25 28.52
CA ASP A 426 -15.40 -6.35 29.60
C ASP A 426 -16.91 -6.44 29.83
N ASN A 427 -17.32 -7.53 30.48
CA ASN A 427 -18.72 -7.79 30.83
C ASN A 427 -19.24 -6.92 32.00
N ALA A 428 -18.42 -6.01 32.54
CA ALA A 428 -18.83 -5.03 33.53
C ALA A 428 -19.27 -3.71 32.87
N ALA A 429 -18.54 -3.26 31.84
CA ALA A 429 -18.90 -2.09 31.05
C ALA A 429 -19.94 -2.39 29.94
N TYR A 430 -20.02 -3.64 29.46
CA TYR A 430 -20.89 -4.05 28.35
C TYR A 430 -21.83 -5.18 28.76
N THR A 431 -23.14 -4.98 28.57
CA THR A 431 -24.14 -6.04 28.82
C THR A 431 -23.94 -7.21 27.85
N ASN A 432 -24.35 -8.41 28.27
CA ASN A 432 -24.19 -9.67 27.53
C ASN A 432 -24.84 -9.71 26.13
N HIS A 433 -25.59 -8.68 25.73
CA HIS A 433 -26.27 -8.59 24.43
C HIS A 433 -25.71 -7.50 23.50
N THR A 434 -24.71 -6.72 23.94
CA THR A 434 -24.05 -5.70 23.10
C THR A 434 -22.91 -6.34 22.30
N TRP A 435 -23.13 -6.60 21.02
CA TRP A 435 -22.15 -7.18 20.11
C TRP A 435 -21.38 -6.09 19.33
N PRO A 436 -20.14 -6.34 18.89
CA PRO A 436 -19.36 -5.38 18.12
C PRO A 436 -20.07 -4.97 16.81
N GLY A 437 -20.02 -3.68 16.49
CA GLY A 437 -20.46 -3.14 15.21
C GLY A 437 -19.38 -3.26 14.13
N ALA A 438 -19.74 -3.00 12.86
CA ALA A 438 -18.79 -3.12 11.75
C ALA A 438 -17.60 -2.16 11.89
N GLY A 439 -17.86 -0.95 12.39
CA GLY A 439 -16.85 0.05 12.71
C GLY A 439 -15.92 -0.35 13.85
N ASP A 440 -16.37 -1.19 14.79
CA ASP A 440 -15.51 -1.72 15.86
C ASP A 440 -14.55 -2.79 15.32
N VAL A 441 -15.00 -3.59 14.34
CA VAL A 441 -14.15 -4.56 13.61
C VAL A 441 -13.11 -3.83 12.76
N PHE A 442 -13.53 -2.82 11.99
CA PHE A 442 -12.58 -2.03 11.19
C PHE A 442 -11.58 -1.24 12.07
N ALA A 443 -12.01 -0.65 13.19
CA ALA A 443 -11.10 -0.03 14.15
C ALA A 443 -10.13 -1.04 14.79
N THR A 444 -10.59 -2.27 15.04
CA THR A 444 -9.73 -3.38 15.50
C THR A 444 -8.67 -3.72 14.45
N CYS A 445 -9.01 -3.74 13.16
CA CYS A 445 -8.04 -3.93 12.08
C CYS A 445 -7.08 -2.73 11.90
N MET A 446 -7.56 -1.50 12.12
CA MET A 446 -6.76 -0.26 12.05
C MET A 446 -5.61 -0.26 13.06
N ASP A 447 -5.82 -0.75 14.28
CA ASP A 447 -4.74 -0.88 15.28
C ASP A 447 -3.60 -1.82 14.80
N VAL A 448 -3.93 -2.86 14.04
CA VAL A 448 -2.94 -3.75 13.40
C VAL A 448 -2.22 -3.04 12.25
N SER A 449 -2.89 -2.14 11.52
CA SER A 449 -2.24 -1.31 10.49
C SER A 449 -1.27 -0.31 11.10
N ILE A 450 -1.62 0.29 12.25
CA ILE A 450 -0.72 1.15 13.03
C ILE A 450 0.53 0.38 13.43
N VAL A 451 0.41 -0.85 13.95
CA VAL A 451 1.59 -1.71 14.19
C VAL A 451 2.35 -1.96 12.88
N GLY A 452 1.66 -2.16 11.76
CA GLY A 452 2.25 -2.37 10.44
C GLY A 452 3.11 -1.22 9.94
N LEU A 453 2.83 0.04 10.33
CA LEU A 453 3.65 1.20 9.97
C LEU A 453 5.09 1.15 10.51
N SER A 454 5.38 0.25 11.47
CA SER A 454 6.77 -0.05 11.88
C SER A 454 7.62 -0.67 10.76
N LEU A 455 7.03 -1.30 9.73
CA LEU A 455 7.74 -1.88 8.59
C LEU A 455 8.40 -0.82 7.68
N PRO A 456 7.69 0.19 7.12
CA PRO A 456 8.33 1.25 6.34
C PRO A 456 9.30 2.09 7.17
N MET A 457 9.06 2.24 8.49
CA MET A 457 10.04 2.84 9.40
C MET A 457 11.33 2.02 9.48
N TYR A 458 11.23 0.69 9.65
CA TYR A 458 12.41 -0.19 9.70
C TYR A 458 13.15 -0.25 8.35
N ALA A 459 12.44 -0.22 7.22
CA ALA A 459 13.04 -0.13 5.90
C ALA A 459 13.94 1.12 5.77
N HIS A 460 13.41 2.30 6.09
CA HIS A 460 14.10 3.60 5.98
C HIS A 460 14.77 4.05 7.29
N ARG A 461 15.14 3.11 8.17
CA ARG A 461 15.70 3.39 9.51
C ARG A 461 16.96 4.25 9.49
N TYR A 462 17.73 4.21 8.40
CA TYR A 462 18.94 5.03 8.24
C TYR A 462 18.59 6.50 7.95
N ASP A 463 17.62 6.76 7.06
CA ASP A 463 17.10 8.11 6.79
C ASP A 463 16.43 8.71 8.02
N LEU A 464 15.66 7.91 8.76
CA LEU A 464 15.08 8.31 10.06
C LEU A 464 16.18 8.69 11.05
N ARG A 465 17.20 7.84 11.23
CA ARG A 465 18.32 8.12 12.17
C ARG A 465 19.12 9.36 11.78
N ARG A 466 19.35 9.59 10.48
CA ARG A 466 20.09 10.75 9.94
C ARG A 466 19.36 12.06 10.25
N HIS A 467 18.04 12.09 10.11
CA HIS A 467 17.24 13.31 10.23
C HIS A 467 16.52 13.50 11.57
N PHE A 468 16.49 12.48 12.44
CA PHE A 468 15.77 12.49 13.73
C PHE A 468 15.89 13.80 14.52
N LEU A 469 17.12 14.28 14.74
CA LEU A 469 17.37 15.51 15.52
C LEU A 469 16.89 16.79 14.81
N SER A 470 16.79 16.78 13.48
CA SER A 470 16.19 17.88 12.70
C SER A 470 14.66 17.86 12.73
N MET A 471 14.04 16.71 13.06
CA MET A 471 12.58 16.56 13.13
C MET A 471 12.01 17.02 14.48
N ILE A 472 12.78 16.89 15.58
CA ILE A 472 12.31 17.22 16.93
C ILE A 472 11.92 18.71 17.10
N PRO A 473 12.70 19.72 16.66
CA PRO A 473 12.33 21.12 16.87
C PRO A 473 11.03 21.55 16.14
N PRO A 474 10.81 21.21 14.85
CA PRO A 474 9.51 21.43 14.19
C PRO A 474 8.33 20.79 14.96
N ILE A 475 8.50 19.55 15.42
CA ILE A 475 7.45 18.81 16.13
C ILE A 475 7.13 19.45 17.49
N LEU A 476 8.14 19.80 18.30
CA LEU A 476 7.93 20.43 19.61
C LEU A 476 7.33 21.84 19.49
N LEU A 477 7.73 22.61 18.47
CA LEU A 477 7.14 23.91 18.19
C LEU A 477 5.68 23.78 17.72
N LEU A 478 5.34 22.72 16.98
CA LEU A 478 3.94 22.40 16.68
C LEU A 478 3.15 21.97 17.93
N CYS A 479 3.74 21.21 18.86
CA CYS A 479 3.09 20.87 20.14
C CYS A 479 2.75 22.13 20.94
N ALA A 480 3.74 23.00 21.16
CA ALA A 480 3.54 24.26 21.86
C ALA A 480 2.52 25.17 21.14
N GLY A 481 2.64 25.29 19.81
CA GLY A 481 1.69 26.06 19.01
C GLY A 481 0.26 25.51 19.07
N SER A 482 0.09 24.19 19.08
CA SER A 482 -1.23 23.56 19.16
C SER A 482 -1.89 23.73 20.53
N LEU A 483 -1.10 23.69 21.61
CA LEU A 483 -1.57 23.91 22.99
C LEU A 483 -1.90 25.38 23.29
N ILE A 484 -1.33 26.34 22.55
CA ILE A 484 -1.48 27.78 22.81
C ILE A 484 -2.41 28.44 21.81
N LEU A 485 -2.12 28.35 20.50
CA LEU A 485 -2.79 29.18 19.50
C LEU A 485 -4.22 28.70 19.24
N TYR A 486 -4.49 27.40 19.16
CA TYR A 486 -5.85 26.90 18.92
C TYR A 486 -6.86 27.32 19.99
N PRO A 487 -6.66 27.05 21.30
CA PRO A 487 -7.66 27.41 22.30
C PRO A 487 -7.86 28.93 22.38
N LEU A 488 -6.76 29.70 22.34
CA LEU A 488 -6.80 31.18 22.39
C LEU A 488 -7.56 31.77 21.19
N ILE A 489 -7.25 31.33 19.97
CA ILE A 489 -7.88 31.86 18.75
C ILE A 489 -9.35 31.44 18.66
N CYS A 490 -9.68 30.18 18.98
CA CYS A 490 -11.06 29.70 18.95
C CYS A 490 -11.93 30.46 19.97
N TYR A 491 -11.44 30.64 21.20
CA TYR A 491 -12.18 31.32 22.26
C TYR A 491 -12.41 32.81 21.95
N HIS A 492 -11.39 33.54 21.48
CA HIS A 492 -11.55 34.94 21.07
C HIS A 492 -12.45 35.14 19.83
N ILE A 493 -12.64 34.10 19.01
CA ILE A 493 -13.58 34.11 17.88
C ILE A 493 -15.02 33.77 18.33
N GLY A 494 -15.23 33.38 19.59
CA GLY A 494 -16.54 33.08 20.17
C GLY A 494 -16.92 31.59 20.13
N ILE A 495 -15.98 30.69 19.86
CA ILE A 495 -16.19 29.24 19.99
C ILE A 495 -16.12 28.87 21.47
N SER A 496 -17.05 28.04 21.95
CA SER A 496 -17.12 27.66 23.37
C SER A 496 -15.84 26.98 23.88
N SER A 497 -15.57 27.11 25.18
CA SER A 497 -14.32 26.67 25.83
C SER A 497 -13.99 25.19 25.57
N GLU A 498 -14.95 24.28 25.79
CA GLU A 498 -14.77 22.83 25.56
C GLU A 498 -14.40 22.50 24.10
N MET A 499 -15.06 23.18 23.14
CA MET A 499 -14.84 22.99 21.70
C MET A 499 -13.49 23.59 21.26
N SER A 500 -13.09 24.72 21.87
CA SER A 500 -11.81 25.40 21.68
C SER A 500 -10.63 24.56 22.18
N ILE A 501 -10.78 23.87 23.32
CA ILE A 501 -9.82 22.86 23.78
C ILE A 501 -9.81 21.66 22.80
N GLY A 502 -10.96 21.25 22.27
CA GLY A 502 -11.06 20.18 21.27
C GLY A 502 -10.19 20.42 20.03
N PHE A 503 -10.04 21.67 19.57
CA PHE A 503 -9.19 22.03 18.43
C PHE A 503 -7.68 21.76 18.63
N ILE A 504 -7.19 21.67 19.87
CA ILE A 504 -5.80 21.28 20.18
C ILE A 504 -5.47 19.91 19.54
N GLY A 505 -6.48 19.05 19.42
CA GLY A 505 -6.35 17.72 18.85
C GLY A 505 -6.38 17.65 17.33
N ARG A 506 -6.65 18.75 16.61
CA ARG A 506 -6.90 18.78 15.16
C ARG A 506 -5.88 17.98 14.34
N SER A 507 -4.60 18.11 14.64
CA SER A 507 -3.54 17.43 13.86
C SER A 507 -3.08 16.10 14.47
N ILE A 508 -3.61 15.72 15.64
CA ILE A 508 -3.22 14.49 16.35
C ILE A 508 -4.03 13.32 15.79
N THR A 509 -3.37 12.24 15.39
CA THR A 509 -4.05 10.98 15.01
C THR A 509 -5.01 10.52 16.12
N LEU A 510 -6.27 10.23 15.76
CA LEU A 510 -7.42 10.01 16.66
C LEU A 510 -7.14 9.16 17.92
N ALA A 511 -6.36 8.08 17.78
CA ALA A 511 -5.97 7.22 18.89
C ALA A 511 -5.18 7.95 19.98
N LEU A 512 -4.24 8.83 19.60
CA LEU A 512 -3.47 9.69 20.51
C LEU A 512 -4.25 10.96 20.90
N GLY A 513 -5.08 11.50 19.98
CA GLY A 513 -5.88 12.69 20.24
C GLY A 513 -6.94 12.50 21.34
N THR A 514 -7.53 11.30 21.42
CA THR A 514 -8.54 10.97 22.43
C THR A 514 -8.03 11.16 23.88
N PRO A 515 -6.94 10.51 24.32
CA PRO A 515 -6.40 10.74 25.66
C PRO A 515 -5.82 12.15 25.83
N THR A 516 -5.25 12.78 24.78
CA THR A 516 -4.81 14.18 24.89
C THR A 516 -5.96 15.10 25.30
N ILE A 517 -7.10 15.02 24.61
CA ILE A 517 -8.25 15.91 24.84
C ILE A 517 -9.03 15.53 26.11
N GLN A 518 -9.06 14.25 26.48
CA GLN A 518 -9.62 13.82 27.77
C GLN A 518 -8.82 14.36 28.96
N ASN A 519 -7.49 14.38 28.88
CA ASN A 519 -6.64 14.97 29.93
C ASN A 519 -6.84 16.50 30.07
N LEU A 520 -7.20 17.18 28.98
CA LEU A 520 -7.46 18.63 28.94
C LEU A 520 -8.93 19.01 29.21
N GLU A 521 -9.83 18.04 29.33
CA GLU A 521 -11.29 18.23 29.51
C GLU A 521 -11.96 19.01 28.35
N GLY A 522 -11.56 18.71 27.10
CA GLY A 522 -12.15 19.29 25.89
C GLY A 522 -13.02 18.32 25.08
N SER A 523 -13.59 18.84 23.98
CA SER A 523 -14.53 18.10 23.14
C SER A 523 -13.81 17.07 22.26
N VAL A 524 -13.90 15.81 22.68
CA VAL A 524 -13.41 14.64 21.91
C VAL A 524 -14.13 14.55 20.56
N THR A 525 -15.38 15.02 20.46
CA THR A 525 -16.17 15.05 19.21
C THR A 525 -15.56 16.00 18.18
N ILE A 526 -15.23 17.24 18.56
CA ILE A 526 -14.59 18.21 17.66
C ILE A 526 -13.20 17.77 17.26
N MET A 527 -12.40 17.23 18.20
CA MET A 527 -11.12 16.63 17.86
C MET A 527 -11.30 15.54 16.80
N ALA A 528 -12.20 14.56 17.04
CA ALA A 528 -12.38 13.45 16.13
C ALA A 528 -12.79 13.91 14.72
N VAL A 529 -13.75 14.83 14.59
CA VAL A 529 -14.18 15.35 13.28
C VAL A 529 -13.05 16.14 12.60
N THR A 530 -12.38 17.06 13.31
CA THR A 530 -11.36 17.93 12.71
C THR A 530 -10.05 17.18 12.38
N THR A 531 -9.66 16.16 13.15
CA THR A 531 -8.60 15.20 12.79
C THR A 531 -8.92 14.47 11.50
N VAL A 532 -10.15 13.97 11.37
CA VAL A 532 -10.60 13.14 10.25
C VAL A 532 -10.70 13.97 8.96
N VAL A 533 -11.17 15.23 9.05
CA VAL A 533 -11.14 16.18 7.92
C VAL A 533 -9.72 16.63 7.59
N SER A 534 -8.83 16.85 8.58
CA SER A 534 -7.41 17.17 8.32
C SER A 534 -6.72 16.05 7.53
N GLY A 535 -7.05 14.80 7.83
CA GLY A 535 -6.60 13.63 7.09
C GLY A 535 -7.01 13.63 5.62
N ILE A 536 -8.28 13.92 5.32
CA ILE A 536 -8.75 14.11 3.93
C ILE A 536 -7.99 15.24 3.25
N MET A 537 -7.92 16.41 3.89
CA MET A 537 -7.28 17.60 3.30
C MET A 537 -5.82 17.34 2.98
N GLY A 538 -5.10 16.59 3.82
CA GLY A 538 -3.73 16.16 3.58
C GLY A 538 -3.55 15.27 2.35
N VAL A 539 -4.54 14.45 2.00
CA VAL A 539 -4.50 13.63 0.77
C VAL A 539 -4.87 14.47 -0.47
N LEU A 540 -5.94 15.27 -0.38
CA LEU A 540 -6.45 16.05 -1.52
C LEU A 540 -5.55 17.25 -1.89
N THR A 541 -5.00 17.93 -0.90
CA THR A 541 -4.24 19.18 -1.08
C THR A 541 -2.76 19.05 -0.76
N GLY A 542 -2.31 17.94 -0.16
CA GLY A 542 -0.95 17.78 0.36
C GLY A 542 0.15 18.03 -0.66
N GLY A 543 0.13 17.30 -1.77
CA GLY A 543 1.05 17.53 -2.90
C GLY A 543 0.95 18.97 -3.43
N PRO A 544 -0.21 19.39 -3.98
CA PRO A 544 -0.38 20.74 -4.53
C PRO A 544 0.04 21.89 -3.61
N LEU A 545 -0.09 21.74 -2.29
CA LEU A 545 0.29 22.76 -1.30
C LEU A 545 1.81 22.76 -1.01
N LEU A 546 2.47 21.58 -1.00
CA LEU A 546 3.94 21.46 -0.99
C LEU A 546 4.55 22.04 -2.28
N ASP A 547 3.92 21.76 -3.42
CA ASP A 547 4.40 22.19 -4.73
C ASP A 547 4.20 23.71 -4.91
N LEU A 548 3.09 24.28 -4.40
CA LEU A 548 2.86 25.73 -4.30
C LEU A 548 3.89 26.42 -3.37
N LEU A 549 4.28 25.77 -2.27
CA LEU A 549 5.37 26.21 -1.40
C LEU A 549 6.77 26.07 -2.04
N ARG A 550 6.87 25.43 -3.22
CA ARG A 550 8.12 25.06 -3.90
C ARG A 550 9.02 24.16 -3.06
N VAL A 551 8.43 23.24 -2.28
CA VAL A 551 9.16 22.17 -1.60
C VAL A 551 9.58 21.13 -2.65
N PRO A 552 10.89 20.89 -2.86
CA PRO A 552 11.36 19.92 -3.86
C PRO A 552 10.78 18.52 -3.64
N GLU A 553 10.54 17.78 -4.73
CA GLU A 553 9.98 16.42 -4.66
C GLU A 553 10.91 15.43 -3.92
N ASP A 554 12.22 15.66 -3.99
CA ASP A 554 13.26 14.87 -3.30
C ASP A 554 13.38 15.20 -1.80
N ASP A 555 12.77 16.27 -1.29
CA ASP A 555 12.72 16.59 0.15
C ASP A 555 11.64 15.74 0.86
N TYR A 556 11.84 14.42 0.84
CA TYR A 556 10.99 13.44 1.52
C TYR A 556 10.89 13.69 3.04
N VAL A 557 11.82 14.44 3.62
CA VAL A 557 11.81 14.82 5.04
C VAL A 557 10.79 15.93 5.30
N THR A 558 10.81 17.03 4.54
CA THR A 558 9.81 18.10 4.68
C THR A 558 8.44 17.65 4.22
N ARG A 559 8.34 16.96 3.06
CA ARG A 559 7.06 16.44 2.53
C ARG A 559 6.45 15.45 3.53
N GLY A 560 7.25 14.50 4.05
CA GLY A 560 6.82 13.52 5.05
C GLY A 560 6.42 14.14 6.39
N LEU A 561 7.26 14.99 6.99
CA LEU A 561 6.97 15.58 8.31
C LEU A 561 5.75 16.50 8.25
N THR A 562 5.63 17.33 7.21
CA THR A 562 4.51 18.27 7.07
C THR A 562 3.16 17.54 6.96
N LEU A 563 3.10 16.50 6.12
CA LEU A 563 1.88 15.70 5.95
C LEU A 563 1.55 14.89 7.21
N GLY A 564 2.55 14.23 7.81
CA GLY A 564 2.35 13.46 9.04
C GLY A 564 1.87 14.31 10.20
N CYS A 565 2.57 15.40 10.51
CA CYS A 565 2.25 16.23 11.68
C CYS A 565 1.05 17.17 11.49
N ASN A 566 0.60 17.46 10.26
CA ASN A 566 -0.60 18.28 10.03
C ASN A 566 -1.87 17.46 9.73
N CYS A 567 -1.71 16.22 9.21
CA CYS A 567 -2.80 15.41 8.63
C CYS A 567 -2.82 13.95 9.13
N GLY A 568 -1.81 13.52 9.89
CA GLY A 568 -1.78 12.24 10.60
C GLY A 568 -1.68 10.99 9.71
N ALA A 569 -2.24 9.89 10.23
CA ALA A 569 -2.11 8.57 9.62
C ALA A 569 -2.83 8.41 8.27
N ILE A 570 -3.84 9.23 7.96
CA ILE A 570 -4.58 9.17 6.67
C ILE A 570 -3.69 9.66 5.52
N ALA A 571 -3.04 10.82 5.66
CA ALA A 571 -2.07 11.28 4.67
C ALA A 571 -0.84 10.35 4.58
N THR A 572 -0.47 9.70 5.68
CA THR A 572 0.57 8.66 5.69
C THR A 572 0.16 7.44 4.85
N ALA A 573 -1.13 7.06 4.85
CA ALA A 573 -1.65 5.97 4.03
C ALA A 573 -1.48 6.24 2.53
N TYR A 574 -1.77 7.47 2.10
CA TYR A 574 -1.53 7.93 0.74
C TYR A 574 -0.03 7.91 0.37
N LEU A 575 0.84 8.41 1.26
CA LEU A 575 2.29 8.39 1.04
C LEU A 575 2.85 6.97 0.84
N LEU A 576 2.30 5.91 1.46
CA LEU A 576 2.76 4.52 1.23
C LEU A 576 2.65 4.06 -0.24
N GLY A 577 1.75 4.67 -1.00
CA GLY A 577 1.58 4.44 -2.44
C GLY A 577 2.41 5.38 -3.33
N VAL A 578 2.78 6.56 -2.85
CA VAL A 578 3.46 7.62 -3.64
C VAL A 578 4.95 7.75 -3.32
N ASP A 579 5.31 7.98 -2.05
CA ASP A 579 6.70 7.95 -1.58
C ASP A 579 6.83 7.26 -0.22
N ARG A 580 7.48 6.09 -0.23
CA ARG A 580 7.71 5.27 0.95
C ARG A 580 8.75 5.86 1.92
N ARG A 581 9.63 6.76 1.46
CA ARG A 581 10.58 7.50 2.32
C ARG A 581 9.84 8.58 3.10
N ALA A 582 9.07 9.43 2.44
CA ALA A 582 8.18 10.38 3.09
C ALA A 582 7.16 9.68 4.00
N ALA A 583 6.62 8.51 3.62
CA ALA A 583 5.72 7.75 4.48
C ALA A 583 6.38 7.30 5.81
N ALA A 584 7.66 6.90 5.76
CA ALA A 584 8.41 6.52 6.96
C ALA A 584 8.68 7.72 7.88
N ILE A 585 9.09 8.86 7.31
CA ILE A 585 9.24 10.13 8.04
C ILE A 585 7.90 10.57 8.64
N SER A 586 6.82 10.55 7.84
CA SER A 586 5.46 10.91 8.24
C SER A 586 4.96 10.09 9.42
N THR A 587 5.16 8.76 9.36
CA THR A 587 4.83 7.82 10.44
C THR A 587 5.49 8.22 11.76
N LEU A 588 6.83 8.40 11.73
CA LEU A 588 7.57 8.78 12.94
C LEU A 588 7.15 10.16 13.44
N SER A 589 6.93 11.11 12.52
CA SER A 589 6.56 12.50 12.83
C SER A 589 5.22 12.58 13.57
N PHE A 590 4.15 12.01 13.01
CA PHE A 590 2.83 12.06 13.66
C PHE A 590 2.82 11.29 14.99
N SER A 591 3.60 10.22 15.09
CA SER A 591 3.68 9.38 16.29
C SER A 591 4.42 10.10 17.42
N LEU A 592 5.54 10.78 17.12
CA LEU A 592 6.23 11.64 18.08
C LEU A 592 5.36 12.83 18.49
N PHE A 593 4.74 13.52 17.53
CA PHE A 593 3.83 14.64 17.80
C PHE A 593 2.70 14.24 18.77
N GLY A 594 1.95 13.18 18.45
CA GLY A 594 0.87 12.71 19.32
C GLY A 594 1.37 12.16 20.66
N ALA A 595 2.53 11.48 20.71
CA ALA A 595 3.11 11.02 21.96
C ALA A 595 3.52 12.20 22.88
N PHE A 596 4.16 13.24 22.33
CA PHE A 596 4.46 14.46 23.09
C PHE A 596 3.18 15.17 23.54
N MET A 597 2.14 15.26 22.70
CA MET A 597 0.87 15.86 23.09
C MET A 597 0.14 15.10 24.21
N VAL A 598 0.20 13.76 24.24
CA VAL A 598 -0.32 12.94 25.35
C VAL A 598 0.50 13.17 26.63
N ILE A 599 1.83 13.22 26.53
CA ILE A 599 2.72 13.47 27.68
C ILE A 599 2.50 14.88 28.25
N LEU A 600 2.41 15.90 27.39
CA LEU A 600 2.20 17.29 27.81
C LEU A 600 0.82 17.51 28.42
N SER A 601 -0.24 16.92 27.87
CA SER A 601 -1.59 17.07 28.44
C SER A 601 -1.74 16.41 29.82
N ALA A 602 -0.98 15.35 30.10
CA ALA A 602 -0.96 14.68 31.40
C ALA A 602 -0.30 15.53 32.51
N VAL A 603 0.39 16.63 32.18
CA VAL A 603 1.01 17.53 33.18
C VAL A 603 -0.03 18.53 33.67
N SER A 604 -0.43 18.42 34.95
CA SER A 604 -1.48 19.26 35.55
C SER A 604 -1.24 20.78 35.42
N LYS A 605 0.03 21.22 35.38
CA LYS A 605 0.38 22.63 35.13
C LYS A 605 0.05 23.08 33.71
N ILE A 606 0.23 22.20 32.71
CA ILE A 606 -0.10 22.49 31.31
C ILE A 606 -1.62 22.47 31.13
N LYS A 607 -2.32 21.50 31.72
CA LYS A 607 -3.79 21.47 31.78
C LYS A 607 -4.35 22.80 32.34
N GLY A 608 -3.93 23.20 33.54
CA GLY A 608 -4.41 24.44 34.17
C GLY A 608 -4.07 25.71 33.37
N PHE A 609 -2.92 25.75 32.70
CA PHE A 609 -2.56 26.83 31.78
C PHE A 609 -3.49 26.88 30.55
N VAL A 610 -3.71 25.74 29.89
CA VAL A 610 -4.61 25.62 28.72
C VAL A 610 -6.05 26.01 29.09
N GLN A 611 -6.55 25.56 30.23
CA GLN A 611 -7.87 25.94 30.74
C GLN A 611 -7.94 27.44 31.06
N GLY A 612 -6.86 28.04 31.57
CA GLY A 612 -6.75 29.49 31.75
C GLY A 612 -6.93 30.29 30.46
N LEU A 613 -6.46 29.80 29.30
CA LEU A 613 -6.60 30.48 28.01
C LEU A 613 -8.04 30.59 27.49
N VAL A 614 -8.99 29.84 28.07
CA VAL A 614 -10.39 29.73 27.62
C VAL A 614 -11.41 30.09 28.70
N HIS A 615 -10.97 30.81 29.73
CA HIS A 615 -11.76 31.28 30.87
C HIS A 615 -11.41 32.73 31.29
N PHE A 616 -10.99 33.56 30.32
CA PHE A 616 -10.71 34.99 30.48
C PHE A 616 -11.96 35.86 30.26
#